data_AF-A0A4D6YJC5-F1
#
_entry.id   AF-A0A4D6YJC5-F1
#
_cell.length_a   1.000
_cell.length_b   1.000
_cell.length_c   1.000
_cell.angle_alpha   90.00
_cell.angle_beta   90.00
_cell.angle_gamma   90.00
#
_symmetry.space_group_name_H-M   'P 1'
#
loop_
_entity.id
_entity.type
_entity.pdbx_description
1 polymer ?
#
loop_
_entity_poly.entity_id
_entity_poly.type
_entity_poly.pdbx_seq_one_letter_code
_entity_poly.pdbx_strand_id
1 'polypeptide(L)'
;MEQLTFFHDHTLLILIIITILVSQMLVSMLFNKFIHRYLLEGQLIEMIWTILPAFTLVLIALPSLRLLYIMDEVSNPMLSVKAIGHQWYWSYEYSDYKNLEFDSYMIPTSDLKPFQFRLLDVDNRMVIPFLTQVRLIVTSADVIHSWTVPALGVKIDATPGRLNQASFNISRTGLFYGQCSEICGANHSFMPIVIESI
;
A
#
# COMPACT_ATOMS: atom_id res chain seq x y z
N MET A 1 -1.03 -9.10 -1.91
CA MET A 1 -0.64 -8.30 -3.10
C MET A 1 -1.28 -8.76 -4.40
N GLU A 2 -1.25 -10.05 -4.76
CA GLU A 2 -1.81 -10.53 -6.05
C GLU A 2 -3.28 -10.16 -6.29
N GLN A 3 -4.14 -10.30 -5.28
CA GLN A 3 -5.54 -9.89 -5.40
C GLN A 3 -5.70 -8.37 -5.61
N LEU A 4 -4.82 -7.57 -5.02
CA LEU A 4 -4.78 -6.12 -5.22
C LEU A 4 -4.33 -5.76 -6.64
N THR A 5 -3.36 -6.50 -7.23
CA THR A 5 -2.97 -6.28 -8.63
C THR A 5 -4.09 -6.60 -9.59
N PHE A 6 -4.83 -7.70 -9.39
CA PHE A 6 -6.00 -8.01 -10.23
C PHE A 6 -7.10 -6.94 -10.12
N PHE A 7 -7.36 -6.44 -8.91
CA PHE A 7 -8.33 -5.36 -8.72
C PHE A 7 -7.87 -4.04 -9.33
N HIS A 8 -6.58 -3.72 -9.22
CA HIS A 8 -5.98 -2.58 -9.88
C HIS A 8 -6.14 -2.67 -11.41
N ASP A 9 -5.84 -3.81 -12.01
CA ASP A 9 -5.96 -3.99 -13.46
C ASP A 9 -7.42 -3.89 -13.94
N HIS A 10 -8.35 -4.44 -13.16
CA HIS A 10 -9.79 -4.31 -13.41
C HIS A 10 -10.25 -2.84 -13.38
N THR A 11 -9.84 -2.08 -12.35
CA THR A 11 -10.19 -0.66 -12.23
C THR A 11 -9.51 0.19 -13.31
N LEU A 12 -8.24 -0.09 -13.62
CA LEU A 12 -7.49 0.59 -14.67
C LEU A 12 -8.14 0.40 -16.04
N LEU A 13 -8.60 -0.82 -16.37
CA LEU A 13 -9.33 -1.08 -17.61
C LEU A 13 -10.57 -0.18 -17.75
N ILE A 14 -11.37 -0.06 -16.69
CA ILE A 14 -12.57 0.78 -16.69
C ILE A 14 -12.20 2.26 -16.89
N LEU A 15 -11.17 2.74 -16.18
CA LEU A 15 -10.70 4.13 -16.31
C LEU A 15 -10.16 4.43 -17.71
N ILE A 16 -9.43 3.50 -18.33
CA ILE A 16 -8.95 3.64 -19.71
C ILE A 16 -10.13 3.75 -20.69
N ILE A 17 -11.18 2.92 -20.54
CA ILE A 17 -12.38 3.01 -21.40
C ILE A 17 -13.04 4.38 -21.26
N ILE A 18 -13.22 4.88 -20.03
CA ILE A 18 -13.84 6.18 -19.78
C ILE A 18 -13.00 7.33 -20.36
N THR A 19 -11.69 7.30 -20.15
CA THR A 19 -10.79 8.34 -20.67
C THR A 19 -10.73 8.36 -22.19
N ILE A 20 -10.73 7.20 -22.85
CA ILE A 20 -10.82 7.11 -24.32
C ILE A 20 -12.17 7.66 -24.81
N LEU A 21 -13.28 7.28 -24.18
CA LEU A 21 -14.61 7.78 -24.55
C LEU A 21 -14.70 9.31 -24.45
N VAL A 22 -14.29 9.87 -23.30
CA VAL A 22 -14.34 11.31 -23.05
C VAL A 22 -13.40 12.05 -24.00
N SER A 23 -12.18 11.56 -24.19
CA SER A 23 -11.22 12.19 -25.12
C SER A 23 -11.73 12.17 -26.56
N GLN A 24 -12.31 11.07 -27.02
CA GLN A 24 -12.94 11.00 -28.34
C GLN A 24 -14.10 11.99 -28.49
N MET A 25 -14.96 12.12 -27.47
CA MET A 25 -16.06 13.11 -27.49
C MET A 25 -15.52 14.54 -27.58
N LEU A 26 -14.54 14.90 -26.75
CA LEU A 26 -13.93 16.23 -26.79
C LEU A 26 -13.27 16.53 -28.15
N VAL A 27 -12.51 15.58 -28.69
CA VAL A 27 -11.86 15.71 -30.00
C VAL A 27 -12.91 15.89 -31.11
N SER A 28 -13.98 15.10 -31.10
CA SER A 28 -15.04 15.23 -32.11
C SER A 28 -15.75 16.57 -32.07
N MET A 29 -15.98 17.14 -30.87
CA MET A 29 -16.56 18.47 -30.71
C MET A 29 -15.67 19.58 -31.29
N LEU A 30 -14.33 19.44 -31.18
CA LEU A 30 -13.38 20.41 -31.75
C LEU A 30 -13.39 20.44 -33.28
N PHE A 31 -13.63 19.30 -33.93
CA PHE A 31 -13.63 19.18 -35.39
C PHE A 31 -15.03 19.25 -36.02
N ASN A 32 -16.09 19.37 -35.22
CA ASN A 32 -17.46 19.43 -35.72
C ASN A 32 -17.76 20.80 -36.34
N LYS A 33 -18.26 20.81 -37.58
CA LYS A 33 -18.66 22.02 -38.31
C LYS A 33 -20.15 22.33 -38.20
N PHE A 34 -20.97 21.38 -37.77
CA PHE A 34 -22.42 21.55 -37.66
C PHE A 34 -22.78 22.33 -36.40
N ILE A 35 -23.74 23.26 -36.53
CA ILE A 35 -24.13 24.15 -35.44
C ILE A 35 -25.58 23.84 -35.05
N HIS A 36 -25.81 23.57 -33.77
CA HIS A 36 -27.15 23.39 -33.20
C HIS A 36 -27.29 24.15 -31.88
N ARG A 37 -27.69 25.43 -31.96
CA ARG A 37 -27.68 26.38 -30.82
C ARG A 37 -28.91 26.32 -29.92
N TYR A 38 -30.02 25.79 -30.42
CA TYR A 38 -31.31 25.84 -29.71
C TYR A 38 -31.61 24.58 -28.89
N LEU A 39 -30.65 23.65 -28.75
CA LEU A 39 -30.78 22.54 -27.81
C LEU A 39 -30.51 23.05 -26.40
N LEU A 40 -31.57 23.22 -25.61
CA LEU A 40 -31.48 23.69 -24.23
C LEU A 40 -31.53 22.56 -23.20
N GLU A 41 -32.28 21.49 -23.49
CA GLU A 41 -32.49 20.37 -22.57
C GLU A 41 -32.45 19.03 -23.30
N GLY A 42 -32.15 17.98 -22.55
CA GLY A 42 -32.07 16.62 -23.06
C GLY A 42 -32.24 15.58 -21.97
N GLN A 43 -33.44 15.48 -21.37
CA GLN A 43 -33.70 14.59 -20.24
C GLN A 43 -33.20 13.13 -20.47
N LEU A 44 -33.33 12.63 -21.69
CA LEU A 44 -32.85 11.29 -22.04
C LEU A 44 -31.33 11.15 -21.91
N ILE A 45 -30.54 12.13 -22.38
CA ILE A 45 -29.08 12.06 -22.27
C ILE A 45 -28.62 12.23 -20.81
N GLU A 46 -29.34 13.06 -20.05
CA GLU A 46 -29.10 13.23 -18.62
C GLU A 46 -29.33 11.94 -17.83
N MET A 47 -30.41 11.23 -18.16
CA MET A 47 -30.69 9.91 -17.58
C MET A 47 -29.57 8.91 -17.92
N ILE A 48 -29.12 8.86 -19.17
CA ILE A 48 -28.07 7.93 -19.62
C ILE A 48 -26.74 8.20 -18.91
N TRP A 49 -26.27 9.45 -18.88
CA TRP A 49 -24.99 9.77 -18.24
C TRP A 49 -25.04 9.72 -16.72
N THR A 50 -26.22 9.57 -16.12
CA THR A 50 -26.36 9.40 -14.66
C THR A 50 -26.38 7.92 -14.29
N ILE A 51 -27.15 7.11 -15.02
CA ILE A 51 -27.25 5.67 -14.77
C ILE A 51 -25.95 4.95 -15.12
N LEU A 52 -25.31 5.31 -16.24
CA LEU A 52 -24.10 4.60 -16.70
C LEU A 52 -22.94 4.70 -15.69
N PRO A 53 -22.55 5.89 -15.16
CA PRO A 53 -21.53 5.98 -14.12
C PRO A 53 -21.93 5.34 -12.79
N ALA A 54 -23.21 5.40 -12.42
CA ALA A 54 -23.68 4.71 -11.22
C ALA A 54 -23.44 3.19 -11.33
N PHE A 55 -23.73 2.61 -12.49
CA PHE A 55 -23.47 1.19 -12.75
C PHE A 55 -21.97 0.86 -12.76
N THR A 56 -21.12 1.69 -13.39
CA THR A 56 -19.67 1.44 -13.39
C THR A 56 -19.07 1.51 -11.99
N LEU A 57 -19.55 2.41 -11.12
CA LEU A 57 -19.13 2.45 -9.72
C LEU A 57 -19.50 1.18 -8.95
N VAL A 58 -20.68 0.60 -9.19
CA VAL A 58 -21.07 -0.68 -8.58
C VAL A 58 -20.13 -1.80 -9.01
N LEU A 59 -19.73 -1.85 -10.29
CA LEU A 59 -18.78 -2.85 -10.79
C LEU A 59 -17.41 -2.74 -10.13
N ILE A 60 -16.96 -1.53 -9.78
CA ILE A 60 -15.70 -1.30 -9.05
C ILE A 60 -15.87 -1.64 -7.57
N ALA A 61 -16.99 -1.24 -6.95
CA ALA A 61 -17.20 -1.36 -5.52
C ALA A 61 -17.30 -2.81 -5.05
N LEU A 62 -17.98 -3.69 -5.80
CA LEU A 62 -18.17 -5.09 -5.40
C LEU A 62 -16.85 -5.87 -5.18
N PRO A 63 -15.90 -5.92 -6.14
CA PRO A 63 -14.61 -6.57 -5.90
C PRO A 63 -13.78 -5.84 -4.84
N SER A 64 -13.85 -4.51 -4.77
CA SER A 64 -13.15 -3.72 -3.76
C SER A 64 -13.56 -4.10 -2.33
N LEU A 65 -14.86 -4.13 -2.06
CA LEU A 65 -15.41 -4.49 -0.75
C LEU A 65 -15.06 -5.94 -0.39
N ARG A 66 -15.16 -6.87 -1.34
CA ARG A 66 -14.76 -8.26 -1.10
C ARG A 66 -13.30 -8.35 -0.65
N LEU A 67 -12.39 -7.63 -1.31
CA LEU A 67 -10.97 -7.62 -0.92
C LEU A 67 -10.74 -6.98 0.44
N LEU A 68 -11.43 -5.89 0.75
CA LEU A 68 -11.36 -5.24 2.05
C LEU A 68 -11.67 -6.23 3.19
N TYR A 69 -12.75 -7.00 3.07
CA TYR A 69 -13.12 -7.99 4.09
C TYR A 69 -12.13 -9.15 4.18
N ILE A 70 -11.58 -9.64 3.07
CA ILE A 70 -10.57 -10.70 3.07
C ILE A 70 -9.26 -10.22 3.75
N MET A 71 -8.90 -8.95 3.57
CA MET A 71 -7.70 -8.38 4.19
C MET A 71 -7.85 -8.13 5.69
N ASP A 72 -9.06 -7.80 6.15
CA ASP A 72 -9.35 -7.56 7.56
C ASP A 72 -9.59 -8.85 8.36
N GLU A 73 -9.84 -9.98 7.68
CA GLU A 73 -10.07 -11.26 8.33
C GLU A 73 -8.81 -11.74 9.07
N VAL A 74 -8.81 -11.59 10.40
CA VAL A 74 -7.70 -11.98 11.26
C VAL A 74 -7.67 -13.50 11.39
N SER A 75 -6.78 -14.12 10.64
CA SER A 75 -6.40 -15.52 10.84
C SER A 75 -5.56 -15.69 12.11
N ASN A 76 -5.66 -16.86 12.75
CA ASN A 76 -4.86 -17.22 13.93
C ASN A 76 -3.36 -17.12 13.60
N PRO A 77 -2.64 -16.08 14.07
CA PRO A 77 -1.24 -15.90 13.70
C PRO A 77 -0.36 -16.88 14.48
N MET A 78 0.70 -17.38 13.85
CA MET A 78 1.70 -18.22 14.53
C MET A 78 2.84 -17.40 15.13
N LEU A 79 3.05 -16.17 14.66
CA LEU A 79 4.08 -15.26 15.14
C LEU A 79 3.52 -13.84 15.23
N SER A 80 3.79 -13.16 16.33
CA SER A 80 3.57 -11.73 16.52
C SER A 80 4.90 -10.99 16.56
N VAL A 81 5.03 -9.94 15.76
CA VAL A 81 6.17 -9.02 15.78
C VAL A 81 5.65 -7.61 15.99
N LYS A 82 6.26 -6.88 16.91
CA LYS A 82 5.95 -5.47 17.12
C LYS A 82 7.02 -4.61 16.49
N ALA A 83 6.62 -3.67 15.63
CA ALA A 83 7.49 -2.68 15.01
C ALA A 83 7.20 -1.30 15.62
N ILE A 84 8.25 -0.63 16.07
CA ILE A 84 8.16 0.69 16.71
C ILE A 84 8.95 1.68 15.88
N GLY A 85 8.28 2.75 15.43
CA GLY A 85 8.92 3.85 14.72
C GLY A 85 9.54 4.85 15.68
N HIS A 86 10.78 5.25 15.39
CA HIS A 86 11.55 6.30 16.07
C HIS A 86 12.13 7.27 15.03
N GLN A 87 12.52 8.47 15.44
CA GLN A 87 13.32 9.41 14.65
C GLN A 87 14.80 9.01 14.69
N TRP A 88 15.41 8.41 13.67
CA TRP A 88 14.86 7.93 12.39
C TRP A 88 15.34 6.51 12.13
N TYR A 89 14.67 5.55 12.74
CA TYR A 89 14.95 4.11 12.65
C TYR A 89 13.72 3.31 13.11
N TRP A 90 13.77 1.99 12.94
CA TRP A 90 12.74 1.08 13.44
C TRP A 90 13.32 0.16 14.49
N SER A 91 12.60 -0.11 15.57
CA SER A 91 12.91 -1.22 16.47
C SER A 91 11.88 -2.34 16.33
N TYR A 92 12.32 -3.58 16.48
CA TYR A 92 11.49 -4.77 16.35
C TYR A 92 11.56 -5.62 17.63
N GLU A 93 10.40 -5.96 18.19
CA GLU A 93 10.25 -6.84 19.35
C GLU A 93 9.57 -8.15 18.94
N TYR A 94 10.15 -9.28 19.34
CA TYR A 94 9.62 -10.64 19.12
C TYR A 94 9.25 -11.28 20.45
N SER A 95 8.12 -10.91 21.07
CA SER A 95 7.81 -11.29 22.46
C SER A 95 7.35 -12.75 22.67
N ASP A 96 6.96 -13.47 21.61
CA ASP A 96 6.23 -14.74 21.74
C ASP A 96 7.07 -15.91 22.29
N TYR A 97 8.39 -15.90 22.09
CA TYR A 97 9.26 -17.03 22.46
C TYR A 97 10.48 -16.64 23.31
N LYS A 98 11.13 -15.53 22.96
CA LYS A 98 12.29 -14.97 23.65
C LYS A 98 12.14 -13.46 23.56
N ASN A 99 12.29 -12.72 24.65
CA ASN A 99 12.30 -11.25 24.62
C ASN A 99 13.51 -10.74 23.82
N LEU A 100 13.39 -10.82 22.49
CA LEU A 100 14.35 -10.37 21.51
C LEU A 100 13.88 -9.00 21.02
N GLU A 101 14.77 -8.03 21.14
CA GLU A 101 14.58 -6.67 20.69
C GLU A 101 15.85 -6.22 19.99
N PHE A 102 15.71 -5.51 18.87
CA PHE A 102 16.83 -4.89 18.17
C PHE A 102 16.37 -3.68 17.37
N ASP A 103 17.32 -2.78 17.13
CA ASP A 103 17.14 -1.62 16.28
C ASP A 103 17.61 -1.90 14.84
N SER A 104 16.96 -1.25 13.89
CA SER A 104 17.20 -1.37 12.45
C SER A 104 17.43 0.03 11.87
N TYR A 105 18.69 0.32 11.55
CA TYR A 105 19.15 1.57 10.97
C TYR A 105 19.54 1.38 9.51
N MET A 106 19.36 2.44 8.72
CA MET A 106 19.87 2.49 7.35
C MET A 106 21.40 2.39 7.35
N ILE A 107 21.96 1.56 6.48
CA ILE A 107 23.41 1.51 6.28
C ILE A 107 23.85 2.81 5.58
N PRO A 108 24.81 3.57 6.15
CA PRO A 108 25.35 4.77 5.50
C PRO A 108 25.94 4.45 4.13
N THR A 109 25.82 5.38 3.18
CA THR A 109 26.30 5.15 1.81
C THR A 109 27.81 4.90 1.70
N SER A 110 28.60 5.35 2.67
CA SER A 110 30.04 5.06 2.76
C SER A 110 30.35 3.60 3.09
N ASP A 111 29.41 2.93 3.78
CA ASP A 111 29.62 1.61 4.38
C ASP A 111 28.93 0.50 3.57
N LEU A 112 28.24 0.89 2.48
CA LEU A 112 27.54 -0.03 1.59
C LEU A 112 28.52 -0.95 0.86
N LYS A 113 28.19 -2.24 0.86
CA LYS A 113 28.83 -3.25 0.02
C LYS A 113 28.32 -3.12 -1.43
N PRO A 114 29.07 -3.58 -2.44
CA PRO A 114 28.68 -3.43 -3.86
C PRO A 114 27.33 -4.05 -4.26
N PHE A 115 26.81 -5.01 -3.48
CA PHE A 115 25.54 -5.70 -3.73
C PHE A 115 24.35 -5.10 -2.95
N GLN A 116 24.58 -4.07 -2.13
CA GLN A 116 23.54 -3.45 -1.31
C GLN A 116 22.92 -2.25 -2.03
N PHE A 117 21.65 -2.00 -1.73
CA PHE A 117 20.87 -0.92 -2.29
C PHE A 117 21.01 0.35 -1.46
N ARG A 118 21.36 1.45 -2.15
CA ARG A 118 21.41 2.79 -1.57
C ARG A 118 20.05 3.17 -0.97
N LEU A 119 20.04 3.60 0.29
CA LEU A 119 18.87 4.05 1.07
C LEU A 119 17.83 2.96 1.43
N LEU A 120 18.09 1.70 1.12
CA LEU A 120 17.13 0.62 1.36
C LEU A 120 17.68 -0.45 2.31
N ASP A 121 18.97 -0.79 2.21
CA ASP A 121 19.56 -1.76 3.13
C ASP A 121 19.70 -1.20 4.56
N VAL A 122 19.49 -2.09 5.52
CA VAL A 122 19.60 -1.86 6.96
C VAL A 122 20.66 -2.77 7.58
N ASP A 123 21.17 -2.39 8.74
CA ASP A 123 22.12 -3.17 9.53
C ASP A 123 21.50 -4.48 10.07
N ASN A 124 20.30 -4.41 10.66
CA ASN A 124 19.55 -5.54 11.20
C ASN A 124 18.20 -5.65 10.50
N ARG A 125 17.95 -6.81 9.89
CA ARG A 125 16.71 -7.08 9.14
C ARG A 125 15.66 -7.72 10.04
N MET A 126 14.39 -7.44 9.74
CA MET A 126 13.28 -8.14 10.37
C MET A 126 13.17 -9.55 9.76
N VAL A 127 13.61 -10.57 10.49
CA VAL A 127 13.57 -11.97 10.02
C VAL A 127 12.22 -12.59 10.39
N ILE A 128 11.56 -13.24 9.43
CA ILE A 128 10.30 -13.96 9.66
C ILE A 128 10.22 -15.25 8.84
N PRO A 129 9.50 -16.28 9.31
CA PRO A 129 9.33 -17.52 8.56
C PRO A 129 8.44 -17.32 7.32
N PHE A 130 8.84 -17.89 6.18
CA PHE A 130 7.96 -17.98 5.02
C PHE A 130 6.78 -18.96 5.26
N LEU A 131 5.72 -18.86 4.45
CA LEU A 131 4.48 -19.65 4.52
C LEU A 131 3.81 -19.66 5.90
N THR A 132 4.03 -18.61 6.69
CA THR A 132 3.52 -18.48 8.05
C THR A 132 2.71 -17.21 8.18
N GLN A 133 1.57 -17.29 8.85
CA GLN A 133 0.77 -16.12 9.17
C GLN A 133 1.45 -15.31 10.29
N VAL A 134 1.87 -14.08 9.96
CA VAL A 134 2.49 -13.13 10.88
C VAL A 134 1.50 -12.04 11.23
N ARG A 135 1.34 -11.76 12.53
CA ARG A 135 0.69 -10.56 13.05
C ARG A 135 1.75 -9.50 13.27
N LEU A 136 1.61 -8.36 12.60
CA LEU A 136 2.43 -7.18 12.83
C LEU A 136 1.66 -6.19 13.69
N ILE A 137 2.25 -5.78 14.81
CA ILE A 137 1.74 -4.70 15.65
C ILE A 137 2.63 -3.49 15.42
N VAL A 138 2.05 -2.36 15.04
CA VAL A 138 2.82 -1.14 14.70
C VAL A 138 2.42 0.01 15.60
N THR A 139 3.43 0.68 16.15
CA THR A 139 3.28 1.88 16.99
C THR A 139 4.50 2.78 16.85
N SER A 140 4.51 3.92 17.53
CA SER A 140 5.68 4.80 17.59
C SER A 140 5.97 5.24 19.02
N ALA A 141 7.25 5.51 19.30
CA ALA A 141 7.72 6.08 20.55
C ALA A 141 7.78 7.62 20.54
N ASP A 142 7.64 8.28 19.38
CA ASP A 142 7.80 9.73 19.24
C ASP A 142 6.71 10.42 18.40
N VAL A 143 6.87 10.48 17.07
CA VAL A 143 5.99 11.15 16.11
C VAL A 143 5.25 10.11 15.25
N ILE A 144 4.42 10.55 14.32
CA ILE A 144 3.77 9.61 13.41
C ILE A 144 4.80 9.11 12.40
N HIS A 145 4.82 7.79 12.17
CA HIS A 145 5.51 7.14 11.06
C HIS A 145 4.52 6.24 10.33
N SER A 146 4.94 5.58 9.26
CA SER A 146 4.14 4.54 8.62
C SER A 146 5.04 3.40 8.17
N TRP A 147 4.79 2.22 8.70
CA TRP A 147 5.50 1.01 8.32
C TRP A 147 4.91 0.48 7.01
N THR A 148 5.73 0.27 5.99
CA THR A 148 5.23 -0.08 4.64
C THR A 148 6.19 -0.99 3.91
N VAL A 149 5.66 -2.10 3.38
CA VAL A 149 6.37 -3.01 2.47
C VAL A 149 5.49 -3.26 1.25
N PRO A 150 5.73 -2.54 0.12
CA PRO A 150 4.83 -2.54 -1.03
C PRO A 150 4.62 -3.92 -1.66
N ALA A 151 5.67 -4.75 -1.72
CA ALA A 151 5.59 -6.09 -2.30
C ALA A 151 4.62 -7.03 -1.54
N LEU A 152 4.37 -6.76 -0.25
CA LEU A 152 3.39 -7.48 0.56
C LEU A 152 1.99 -6.85 0.47
N GLY A 153 1.89 -5.60 0.00
CA GLY A 153 0.66 -4.82 0.03
C GLY A 153 0.29 -4.36 1.43
N VAL A 154 1.28 -4.18 2.31
CA VAL A 154 1.08 -3.77 3.71
C VAL A 154 1.57 -2.34 3.88
N LYS A 155 0.68 -1.46 4.35
CA LYS A 155 0.97 -0.11 4.85
C LYS A 155 0.15 0.09 6.11
N ILE A 156 0.81 0.49 7.20
CA ILE A 156 0.14 0.72 8.48
C ILE A 156 0.83 1.84 9.24
N ASP A 157 0.05 2.79 9.72
CA ASP A 157 0.58 3.95 10.43
C ASP A 157 1.05 3.55 11.84
N ALA A 158 2.23 4.01 12.19
CA ALA A 158 2.80 3.96 13.52
C ALA A 158 2.40 5.23 14.26
N THR A 159 1.40 5.13 15.12
CA THR A 159 0.87 6.29 15.86
C THR A 159 1.21 6.19 17.35
N PRO A 160 1.82 7.23 17.95
CA PRO A 160 2.15 7.23 19.37
C PRO A 160 0.91 6.97 20.23
N GLY A 161 1.03 6.07 21.21
CA GLY A 161 -0.08 5.71 22.11
C GLY A 161 -1.16 4.80 21.51
N ARG A 162 -0.98 4.32 20.27
CA ARG A 162 -1.90 3.38 19.62
C ARG A 162 -1.15 2.17 19.06
N LEU A 163 -1.72 0.99 19.26
CA LEU A 163 -1.24 -0.26 18.68
C LEU A 163 -2.10 -0.61 17.48
N ASN A 164 -1.60 -0.36 16.27
CA ASN A 164 -2.27 -0.78 15.04
C ASN A 164 -1.84 -2.20 14.69
N GLN A 165 -2.73 -2.98 14.07
CA GLN A 165 -2.45 -4.36 13.69
C GLN A 165 -2.64 -4.56 12.19
N ALA A 166 -1.71 -5.29 11.57
CA ALA A 166 -1.89 -5.88 10.25
C ALA A 166 -1.54 -7.37 10.31
N SER A 167 -2.06 -8.14 9.37
CA SER A 167 -1.68 -9.54 9.20
C SER A 167 -1.22 -9.78 7.78
N PHE A 168 -0.18 -10.59 7.61
CA PHE A 168 0.33 -10.95 6.29
C PHE A 168 1.02 -12.30 6.31
N ASN A 169 1.19 -12.88 5.12
CA ASN A 169 1.91 -14.12 4.89
C ASN A 169 2.81 -13.94 3.66
N ILE A 170 4.04 -14.42 3.75
CA ILE A 170 5.00 -14.38 2.65
C ILE A 170 5.13 -15.77 2.03
N SER A 171 4.77 -15.91 0.76
CA SER A 171 4.76 -17.21 0.04
C SER A 171 6.12 -17.66 -0.49
N ARG A 172 7.16 -16.83 -0.41
CA ARG A 172 8.50 -17.10 -0.96
C ARG A 172 9.60 -16.55 -0.05
N THR A 173 10.74 -17.22 -0.05
CA THR A 173 11.94 -16.73 0.64
C THR A 173 12.56 -15.54 -0.09
N GLY A 174 13.32 -14.72 0.64
CA GLY A 174 14.07 -13.59 0.09
C GLY A 174 13.93 -12.29 0.89
N LEU A 175 14.40 -11.20 0.29
CA LEU A 175 14.40 -9.87 0.89
C LEU A 175 13.26 -9.01 0.33
N PHE A 176 12.50 -8.38 1.22
CA PHE A 176 11.42 -7.47 0.88
C PHE A 176 11.71 -6.10 1.47
N TYR A 177 11.72 -5.08 0.62
CA TYR A 177 12.10 -3.73 0.99
C TYR A 177 10.88 -2.83 1.15
N GLY A 178 11.04 -1.84 2.02
CA GLY A 178 10.06 -0.85 2.37
C GLY A 178 10.71 0.46 2.83
N GLN A 179 9.89 1.50 2.96
CA GLN A 179 10.33 2.80 3.48
C GLN A 179 9.23 3.38 4.36
N CYS A 180 9.61 4.28 5.28
CA CYS A 180 8.64 5.07 6.03
C CYS A 180 7.75 5.86 5.05
N SER A 181 6.43 5.74 5.21
CA SER A 181 5.44 6.33 4.28
C SER A 181 4.60 7.43 4.91
N GLU A 182 5.09 8.04 6.00
CA GLU A 182 4.48 9.18 6.69
C GLU A 182 5.57 10.17 7.15
N ILE A 183 5.34 11.48 6.99
CA ILE A 183 6.37 12.50 7.22
C ILE A 183 6.76 12.57 8.71
N CYS A 184 8.03 12.29 9.02
CA CYS A 184 8.51 12.18 10.41
C CYS A 184 9.76 13.04 10.73
N GLY A 185 10.09 14.03 9.90
CA GLY A 185 11.16 14.99 10.15
C GLY A 185 12.34 14.89 9.18
N ALA A 186 13.52 15.38 9.61
CA ALA A 186 14.69 15.61 8.74
C ALA A 186 15.16 14.36 7.97
N ASN A 187 15.18 13.21 8.62
CA ASN A 187 15.64 11.96 8.00
C ASN A 187 14.48 11.01 7.64
N HIS A 188 13.29 11.55 7.33
CA HIS A 188 12.14 10.77 6.89
C HIS A 188 12.46 9.80 5.75
N SER A 189 13.29 10.22 4.79
CA SER A 189 13.70 9.39 3.65
C SER A 189 14.78 8.34 3.97
N PHE A 190 15.27 8.27 5.21
CA PHE A 190 16.47 7.50 5.59
C PHE A 190 16.22 6.49 6.72
N MET A 191 14.97 6.02 6.85
CA MET A 191 14.59 4.94 7.78
C MET A 191 13.84 3.81 7.05
N PRO A 192 14.56 3.04 6.20
CA PRO A 192 13.99 1.97 5.41
C PRO A 192 13.62 0.76 6.28
N ILE A 193 12.90 -0.17 5.66
CA ILE A 193 12.45 -1.42 6.26
C ILE A 193 12.95 -2.55 5.37
N VAL A 194 13.57 -3.57 5.97
CA VAL A 194 13.94 -4.80 5.25
C VAL A 194 13.43 -6.00 6.02
N ILE A 195 12.63 -6.81 5.34
CA ILE A 195 12.19 -8.11 5.83
C ILE A 195 13.00 -9.18 5.14
N GLU A 196 13.50 -10.13 5.92
CA GLU A 196 14.13 -11.35 5.43
C GLU A 196 13.21 -12.54 5.72
N SER A 197 12.67 -13.12 4.64
CA SER A 197 11.81 -14.30 4.71
C SER A 197 12.63 -15.56 4.49
N ILE A 198 12.67 -16.43 5.50
CA ILE A 198 13.46 -17.67 5.53
C ILE A 198 12.63 -18.87 5.93
#